data_AF-A0A3G9JN06-F1
#
_entry.id   AF-A0A3G9JN06-F1
#
_cell.length_a   1.000
_cell.length_b   1.000
_cell.length_c   1.000
_cell.angle_alpha   90.00
_cell.angle_beta   90.00
_cell.angle_gamma   90.00
#
_symmetry.space_group_name_H-M   'P 1'
#
loop_
_entity.id
_entity.type
_entity.pdbx_description
1 polymer ?
#
loop_
_entity_poly.entity_id
_entity_poly.type
_entity_poly.pdbx_seq_one_letter_code
_entity_poly.pdbx_strand_id
1 'polypeptide(L)'
;MAKKLLSLTIVITLLAAIISACTNSNNTVTPSSGKTSKETTQPSSSAAEEKGYKPTKDLELTIWNTQGTDVQAVDRPKEDIPGDWLYQKTKVKVKEFYGNGGQQWEPKLTTLVASGNLPSLVLTQAGQGPAHHAKLHEGDLNWELTPEMLQKYAPEVWKNVPEYVWESIKVDGKIYGVPYNFRVNKELDPGLSDDMMNSFGTFKNKIASDILYVRDDILKKLIPTAMNYEEAMKRIKEKNAPIGDDFVLPIKTTDEYIKFMYDIKALGLKEGNNPVFASGYDGGDNWIALSVLGAEMMGYKGYYYTGWLNIPERKMDFGYLNPVFKEAAKIQNKMINDKVIDPESLVHNAEKFKEKVMNGQYAIVPVSWIGMSVDQVNTELEKAGKAFRYMPFYTQVAQRAEFPAYLEGPPSFLDTLSILKTVKEDQVPQVLNWINTMFTAEWDEIKFWGTKEAGLYEELPDGTRKFKDASLQKFLIDGDMAAMDWKDAKGLNFNSIPYSGGTPGFWYGVEKWADSASVFNPLILNKLTRFDTLAKAIKIPVTSPWVKGLVPVPNVQSWSAEYANIPEVQKLWSTRATWDNPFKITLTAKNEEEFNKKWDAAVSNFRKVIDVDKMLEEQTRIALPLLEKREAQTK
;
A
#
# COMPACT_ATOMS: atom_id res chain seq x y z
N MET A 1 37.86 18.35 32.34
CA MET A 1 38.17 19.58 31.55
C MET A 1 39.29 19.26 30.58
N ALA A 2 39.28 19.87 29.39
CA ALA A 2 40.11 19.61 28.20
C ALA A 2 39.62 18.46 27.28
N LYS A 3 38.73 18.82 26.34
CA LYS A 3 38.65 18.33 24.94
C LYS A 3 37.47 19.01 24.22
N LYS A 4 37.63 20.31 23.94
CA LYS A 4 36.77 21.10 23.04
C LYS A 4 37.60 22.27 22.50
N LEU A 5 38.48 22.00 21.53
CA LEU A 5 39.21 23.05 20.78
C LEU A 5 40.01 22.40 19.65
N LEU A 6 39.34 21.87 18.62
CA LEU A 6 40.03 21.47 17.38
C LEU A 6 39.11 21.34 16.14
N SER A 7 38.09 22.19 16.00
CA SER A 7 37.24 22.19 14.79
C SER A 7 36.87 23.58 14.28
N LEU A 8 37.77 24.56 14.43
CA LEU A 8 37.52 25.95 14.01
C LEU A 8 38.66 26.57 13.18
N THR A 9 39.21 25.81 12.21
CA THR A 9 40.32 26.33 11.36
C THR A 9 40.31 25.88 9.90
N ILE A 10 39.19 25.42 9.32
CA ILE A 10 39.12 25.01 7.89
C ILE A 10 38.03 25.75 7.09
N VAL A 11 37.46 26.84 7.63
CA VAL A 11 36.38 27.59 6.95
C VAL A 11 36.82 29.00 6.49
N ILE A 12 38.12 29.32 6.54
CA ILE A 12 38.66 30.64 6.10
C ILE A 12 39.75 30.45 5.02
N THR A 13 39.38 29.78 3.94
CA THR A 13 40.06 29.89 2.63
C THR A 13 39.01 29.94 1.52
N LEU A 14 37.99 30.76 1.75
CA LEU A 14 37.13 31.33 0.72
C LEU A 14 37.98 32.25 -0.19
N LEU A 15 37.63 32.22 -1.48
CA LEU A 15 37.60 33.39 -2.38
C LEU A 15 38.90 34.16 -2.59
N ALA A 16 39.58 33.84 -3.69
CA ALA A 16 40.23 34.83 -4.55
C ALA A 16 40.47 34.24 -5.95
N ALA A 17 39.64 34.62 -6.92
CA ALA A 17 40.04 34.95 -8.31
C ALA A 17 38.80 35.01 -9.22
N ILE A 18 38.26 36.21 -9.40
CA ILE A 18 37.54 36.57 -10.62
C ILE A 18 38.38 37.67 -11.31
N ILE A 19 38.30 37.69 -12.64
CA ILE A 19 38.59 38.76 -13.60
C ILE A 19 39.97 38.68 -14.30
N SER A 20 39.98 38.13 -15.52
CA SER A 20 40.39 38.84 -16.75
C SER A 20 40.58 37.89 -17.94
N ALA A 21 39.76 38.03 -18.98
CA ALA A 21 40.20 38.06 -20.38
C ALA A 21 38.99 38.26 -21.30
N CYS A 22 38.91 39.45 -21.89
CA CYS A 22 37.97 39.81 -22.93
C CYS A 22 38.45 39.36 -24.33
N THR A 23 37.48 39.28 -25.25
CA THR A 23 37.49 39.70 -26.67
C THR A 23 37.95 38.79 -27.82
N ASN A 24 36.96 38.56 -28.70
CA ASN A 24 36.91 38.61 -30.18
C ASN A 24 37.67 37.61 -31.06
N SER A 25 36.90 36.93 -31.93
CA SER A 25 37.03 37.07 -33.40
C SER A 25 35.86 36.42 -34.17
N ASN A 26 35.26 37.22 -35.06
CA ASN A 26 34.31 36.86 -36.12
C ASN A 26 34.88 35.83 -37.11
N ASN A 27 34.01 35.03 -37.74
CA ASN A 27 33.92 34.99 -39.21
C ASN A 27 32.69 34.21 -39.76
N THR A 28 31.79 34.99 -40.37
CA THR A 28 31.18 34.83 -41.70
C THR A 28 30.65 33.48 -42.21
N VAL A 29 29.33 33.51 -42.43
CA VAL A 29 28.51 32.78 -43.39
C VAL A 29 28.84 33.20 -44.84
N THR A 30 28.86 32.27 -45.81
CA THR A 30 28.20 32.41 -47.14
C THR A 30 28.24 31.07 -47.94
N PRO A 31 27.45 30.90 -49.03
CA PRO A 31 26.48 29.81 -49.15
C PRO A 31 26.67 28.96 -50.43
N SER A 32 25.80 27.99 -50.67
CA SER A 32 25.56 27.53 -52.04
C SER A 32 24.08 27.20 -52.27
N SER A 33 23.60 27.75 -53.37
CA SER A 33 22.23 27.90 -53.84
C SER A 33 21.90 26.92 -54.96
N GLY A 34 20.60 26.61 -55.11
CA GLY A 34 19.98 26.12 -56.34
C GLY A 34 19.26 24.78 -56.15
N LYS A 35 18.05 24.54 -56.63
CA LYS A 35 17.06 25.34 -57.37
C LYS A 35 15.81 24.44 -57.47
N THR A 36 14.67 25.08 -57.32
CA THR A 36 13.27 24.68 -57.56
C THR A 36 13.00 23.79 -58.78
N SER A 37 12.03 22.87 -58.64
CA SER A 37 10.93 22.71 -59.61
C SER A 37 9.73 21.98 -58.99
N LYS A 38 8.56 22.64 -59.08
CA LYS A 38 7.21 22.13 -58.76
C LYS A 38 6.65 21.41 -59.99
N GLU A 39 5.94 20.31 -59.78
CA GLU A 39 4.88 19.84 -60.68
C GLU A 39 3.72 19.27 -59.87
N THR A 40 2.50 19.46 -60.37
CA THR A 40 1.23 19.48 -59.64
C THR A 40 0.31 18.38 -60.18
N THR A 41 -0.29 17.52 -59.33
CA THR A 41 -1.72 17.11 -59.42
C THR A 41 -2.16 16.17 -58.28
N GLN A 42 -3.29 16.51 -57.64
CA GLN A 42 -4.14 15.77 -56.69
C GLN A 42 -4.95 14.63 -57.37
N PRO A 43 -5.80 13.83 -56.67
CA PRO A 43 -5.81 13.41 -55.26
C PRO A 43 -6.00 11.88 -55.10
N SER A 44 -5.58 11.29 -53.98
CA SER A 44 -6.18 10.02 -53.52
C SER A 44 -6.20 9.93 -52.00
N SER A 45 -7.20 9.20 -51.53
CA SER A 45 -7.85 9.23 -50.23
C SER A 45 -7.07 8.62 -49.07
N SER A 46 -7.20 9.30 -47.93
CA SER A 46 -7.23 8.77 -46.55
C SER A 46 -6.08 7.85 -46.10
N ALA A 47 -5.07 8.45 -45.49
CA ALA A 47 -4.37 7.84 -44.37
C ALA A 47 -4.96 8.44 -43.08
N ALA A 48 -5.60 7.60 -42.27
CA ALA A 48 -5.94 7.96 -40.90
C ALA A 48 -4.62 8.10 -40.12
N GLU A 49 -4.39 9.28 -39.53
CA GLU A 49 -3.21 9.58 -38.72
C GLU A 49 -3.21 8.77 -37.41
N GLU A 50 -2.13 8.03 -37.14
CA GLU A 50 -1.79 7.55 -35.80
C GLU A 50 -1.51 8.76 -34.88
N LYS A 51 -2.46 9.09 -34.01
CA LYS A 51 -2.27 10.05 -32.92
C LYS A 51 -1.49 9.39 -31.77
N GLY A 52 -0.17 9.49 -31.77
CA GLY A 52 0.67 9.04 -30.64
C GLY A 52 1.94 9.87 -30.49
N TYR A 53 2.31 10.22 -29.25
CA TYR A 53 3.61 10.82 -28.94
C TYR A 53 4.74 9.83 -29.27
N LYS A 54 5.73 10.26 -30.05
CA LYS A 54 6.89 9.43 -30.45
C LYS A 54 8.16 9.95 -29.76
N PRO A 55 8.68 9.25 -28.74
CA PRO A 55 9.92 9.65 -28.06
C PRO A 55 11.13 9.48 -28.97
N THR A 56 12.10 10.39 -28.87
CA THR A 56 13.32 10.41 -29.71
C THR A 56 14.63 10.32 -28.93
N LYS A 57 14.59 10.44 -27.60
CA LYS A 57 15.78 10.44 -26.73
C LYS A 57 15.62 9.40 -25.63
N ASP A 58 16.72 8.77 -25.24
CA ASP A 58 16.73 7.91 -24.07
C ASP A 58 16.63 8.76 -22.80
N LEU A 59 15.86 8.25 -21.83
CA LEU A 59 15.63 8.88 -20.54
C LEU A 59 15.79 7.85 -19.42
N GLU A 60 16.68 8.14 -18.47
CA GLU A 60 16.84 7.35 -17.24
C GLU A 60 16.13 8.06 -16.09
N LEU A 61 15.31 7.31 -15.35
CA LEU A 61 14.56 7.80 -14.19
C LEU A 61 15.01 7.12 -12.91
N THR A 62 15.00 7.85 -11.80
CA THR A 62 15.10 7.30 -10.45
C THR A 62 13.78 7.52 -9.70
N ILE A 63 13.37 6.52 -8.92
CA ILE A 63 12.11 6.51 -8.17
C ILE A 63 12.41 6.41 -6.68
N TRP A 64 11.84 7.33 -5.91
CA TRP A 64 11.82 7.25 -4.45
C TRP A 64 10.42 6.87 -3.96
N ASN A 65 10.29 5.77 -3.23
CA ASN A 65 9.08 5.40 -2.52
C ASN A 65 9.05 6.01 -1.12
N THR A 66 8.00 6.78 -0.83
CA THR A 66 7.84 7.48 0.45
C THR A 66 7.28 6.60 1.56
N GLN A 67 6.85 5.37 1.28
CA GLN A 67 6.32 4.43 2.28
C GLN A 67 7.30 3.31 2.64
N GLY A 68 7.19 2.83 3.88
CA GLY A 68 7.88 1.65 4.41
C GLY A 68 9.29 1.89 4.96
N THR A 69 9.73 0.98 5.83
CA THR A 69 11.12 0.82 6.23
C THR A 69 11.84 0.00 5.15
N ASP A 70 12.83 0.60 4.50
CA ASP A 70 13.80 -0.03 3.61
C ASP A 70 13.24 -0.86 2.45
N VAL A 71 12.90 -0.17 1.34
CA VAL A 71 12.99 -0.83 0.03
C VAL A 71 14.46 -1.14 -0.21
N GLN A 72 14.83 -2.42 -0.04
CA GLN A 72 16.17 -2.91 -0.32
C GLN A 72 16.48 -2.85 -1.82
N ALA A 73 17.77 -2.94 -2.17
CA ALA A 73 18.18 -3.05 -3.56
C ALA A 73 17.45 -4.21 -4.23
N VAL A 74 16.67 -3.88 -5.25
CA VAL A 74 15.79 -4.83 -5.93
C VAL A 74 16.61 -5.57 -6.98
N ASP A 75 16.60 -6.89 -6.92
CA ASP A 75 17.18 -7.71 -7.97
C ASP A 75 16.45 -7.49 -9.30
N ARG A 76 17.13 -7.76 -10.42
CA ARG A 76 16.53 -7.69 -11.76
C ARG A 76 16.38 -9.09 -12.36
N PRO A 77 15.37 -9.33 -13.21
CA PRO A 77 15.34 -10.55 -14.00
C PRO A 77 16.56 -10.60 -14.93
N LYS A 78 17.02 -11.81 -15.26
CA LYS A 78 18.18 -12.02 -16.16
C LYS A 78 17.88 -11.60 -17.60
N GLU A 79 16.61 -11.70 -17.98
CA GLU A 79 16.03 -11.26 -19.24
C GLU A 79 14.69 -10.60 -18.92
N ASP A 80 14.39 -9.45 -19.52
CA ASP A 80 13.22 -8.63 -19.19
C ASP A 80 12.41 -8.27 -20.44
N ILE A 81 11.66 -9.24 -20.97
CA ILE A 81 10.92 -9.06 -22.23
C ILE A 81 9.90 -7.90 -22.13
N PRO A 82 9.09 -7.79 -21.06
CA PRO A 82 8.19 -6.65 -20.91
C PRO A 82 8.94 -5.33 -20.73
N GLY A 83 9.98 -5.29 -19.89
CA GLY A 83 10.78 -4.09 -19.67
C GLY A 83 11.48 -3.59 -20.94
N ASP A 84 12.01 -4.51 -21.75
CA ASP A 84 12.62 -4.20 -23.05
C ASP A 84 11.57 -3.67 -24.04
N TRP A 85 10.40 -4.28 -24.10
CA TRP A 85 9.31 -3.77 -24.94
C TRP A 85 8.90 -2.35 -24.52
N LEU A 86 8.73 -2.12 -23.22
CA LEU A 86 8.36 -0.80 -22.68
C LEU A 86 9.44 0.22 -23.01
N TYR A 87 10.71 -0.13 -22.83
CA TYR A 87 11.82 0.72 -23.22
C TYR A 87 11.83 1.01 -24.72
N GLN A 88 11.62 0.02 -25.58
CA GLN A 88 11.64 0.28 -27.02
C GLN A 88 10.52 1.22 -27.46
N LYS A 89 9.35 1.12 -26.83
CA LYS A 89 8.19 1.96 -27.11
C LYS A 89 8.32 3.37 -26.55
N THR A 90 8.94 3.53 -25.38
CA THR A 90 8.92 4.80 -24.62
C THR A 90 10.27 5.50 -24.54
N LYS A 91 11.37 4.78 -24.81
CA LYS A 91 12.77 5.19 -24.58
C LYS A 91 13.06 5.59 -23.14
N VAL A 92 12.32 5.03 -22.18
CA VAL A 92 12.48 5.28 -20.74
C VAL A 92 12.98 4.02 -20.03
N LYS A 93 13.95 4.17 -19.13
CA LYS A 93 14.41 3.13 -18.19
C LYS A 93 14.40 3.63 -16.76
N VAL A 94 14.02 2.78 -15.82
CA VAL A 94 14.21 3.03 -14.39
C VAL A 94 15.59 2.53 -13.98
N LYS A 95 16.45 3.46 -13.56
CA LYS A 95 17.82 3.18 -13.12
C LYS A 95 17.85 2.69 -11.69
N GLU A 96 17.13 3.37 -10.81
CA GLU A 96 17.15 3.12 -9.38
C GLU A 96 15.75 3.29 -8.79
N PHE A 97 15.40 2.38 -7.88
CA PHE A 97 14.21 2.46 -7.05
C PHE A 97 14.66 2.28 -5.60
N TYR A 98 14.33 3.22 -4.72
CA TYR A 98 14.75 3.16 -3.32
C TYR A 98 13.68 3.69 -2.35
N GLY A 99 13.79 3.30 -1.08
CA GLY A 99 12.88 3.69 -0.01
C GLY A 99 13.49 4.71 0.97
N ASN A 100 12.87 4.89 2.12
CA ASN A 100 13.28 5.93 3.08
C ASN A 100 14.57 5.63 3.86
N GLY A 101 15.16 4.43 3.79
CA GLY A 101 16.36 4.12 4.59
C GLY A 101 16.06 4.08 6.10
N GLY A 102 14.91 3.53 6.49
CA GLY A 102 14.41 3.47 7.87
C GLY A 102 13.91 4.80 8.45
N GLN A 103 13.94 5.89 7.67
CA GLN A 103 13.50 7.22 8.10
C GLN A 103 12.01 7.44 7.81
N GLN A 104 11.42 8.45 8.47
CA GLN A 104 10.18 9.07 7.97
C GLN A 104 10.48 9.86 6.69
N TRP A 105 9.46 10.09 5.85
CA TRP A 105 9.68 10.65 4.52
C TRP A 105 10.10 12.12 4.53
N GLU A 106 9.65 12.96 5.47
CA GLU A 106 10.02 14.39 5.51
C GLU A 106 11.50 14.62 5.86
N PRO A 107 12.09 13.96 6.87
CA PRO A 107 13.54 13.99 7.09
C PRO A 107 14.33 13.51 5.87
N LYS A 108 13.82 12.48 5.18
CA LYS A 108 14.43 11.96 3.95
C LYS A 108 14.37 13.01 2.83
N LEU A 109 13.22 13.64 2.57
CA LEU A 109 13.08 14.73 1.60
C LEU A 109 14.05 15.86 1.90
N THR A 110 14.12 16.30 3.16
CA THR A 110 15.03 17.37 3.60
C THR A 110 16.50 17.01 3.26
N THR A 111 16.88 15.76 3.51
CA THR A 111 18.23 15.26 3.19
C THR A 111 18.48 15.22 1.68
N LEU A 112 17.51 14.76 0.88
CA LEU A 112 17.62 14.69 -0.58
C LEU A 112 17.74 16.09 -1.20
N VAL A 113 16.94 17.05 -0.73
CA VAL A 113 17.02 18.47 -1.13
C VAL A 113 18.38 19.06 -0.76
N ALA A 114 18.81 18.93 0.50
CA ALA A 114 20.07 19.51 0.97
C ALA A 114 21.31 18.92 0.28
N SER A 115 21.26 17.65 -0.12
CA SER A 115 22.36 16.97 -0.82
C SER A 115 22.32 17.13 -2.34
N GLY A 116 21.27 17.72 -2.91
CA GLY A 116 21.09 17.84 -4.36
C GLY A 116 20.80 16.50 -5.07
N ASN A 117 20.38 15.48 -4.32
CA ASN A 117 20.15 14.11 -4.80
C ASN A 117 18.66 13.77 -4.93
N LEU A 118 17.83 14.73 -5.32
CA LEU A 118 16.41 14.47 -5.56
C LEU A 118 16.23 13.43 -6.69
N PRO A 119 15.23 12.53 -6.57
CA PRO A 119 14.93 11.55 -7.60
C PRO A 119 14.28 12.21 -8.83
N SER A 120 14.06 11.44 -9.90
CA SER A 120 13.21 11.87 -11.02
C SER A 120 11.73 11.83 -10.65
N LEU A 121 11.32 10.81 -9.91
CA LEU A 121 9.94 10.52 -9.56
C LEU A 121 9.79 10.24 -8.06
N VAL A 122 8.65 10.63 -7.51
CA VAL A 122 8.25 10.29 -6.13
C VAL A 122 7.00 9.42 -6.19
N LEU A 123 7.12 8.19 -5.70
CA LEU A 123 6.00 7.28 -5.48
C LEU A 123 5.46 7.48 -4.07
N THR A 124 4.18 7.80 -3.98
CA THR A 124 3.46 7.89 -2.70
C THR A 124 2.36 6.84 -2.67
N GLN A 125 2.39 5.96 -1.66
CA GLN A 125 1.39 4.89 -1.48
C GLN A 125 0.39 5.21 -0.36
N ALA A 126 -0.52 4.27 -0.12
CA ALA A 126 -1.55 4.32 0.94
C ALA A 126 -2.48 5.54 0.85
N GLY A 127 -2.75 6.03 -0.35
CA GLY A 127 -3.65 7.16 -0.62
C GLY A 127 -3.13 8.53 -0.18
N GLN A 128 -1.87 8.63 0.27
CA GLN A 128 -1.30 9.85 0.84
C GLN A 128 -0.80 10.88 -0.17
N GLY A 129 -0.98 10.61 -1.48
CA GLY A 129 -0.47 11.43 -2.58
C GLY A 129 -0.63 12.93 -2.38
N PRO A 130 -1.85 13.44 -2.11
CA PRO A 130 -2.10 14.89 -2.06
C PRO A 130 -1.28 15.63 -0.99
N ALA A 131 -1.08 15.04 0.19
CA ALA A 131 -0.26 15.65 1.23
C ALA A 131 1.23 15.73 0.81
N HIS A 132 1.72 14.69 0.12
CA HIS A 132 3.10 14.65 -0.38
C HIS A 132 3.27 15.63 -1.55
N HIS A 133 2.29 15.68 -2.46
CA HIS A 133 2.24 16.63 -3.58
C HIS A 133 2.27 18.07 -3.09
N ALA A 134 1.51 18.40 -2.04
CA ALA A 134 1.48 19.74 -1.47
C ALA A 134 2.84 20.15 -0.91
N LYS A 135 3.53 19.26 -0.20
CA LYS A 135 4.86 19.55 0.33
C LYS A 135 5.92 19.72 -0.76
N LEU A 136 5.88 18.86 -1.79
CA LEU A 136 6.76 18.98 -2.94
C LEU A 136 6.50 20.29 -3.68
N HIS A 137 5.24 20.69 -3.82
CA HIS A 137 4.84 21.94 -4.47
C HIS A 137 5.27 23.18 -3.66
N GLU A 138 5.10 23.18 -2.34
CA GLU A 138 5.58 24.25 -1.45
C GLU A 138 7.09 24.51 -1.64
N GLY A 139 7.87 23.46 -1.87
CA GLY A 139 9.30 23.54 -2.16
C GLY A 139 9.65 23.81 -3.63
N ASP A 140 8.66 24.02 -4.50
CA ASP A 140 8.79 24.15 -5.96
C ASP A 140 9.52 22.96 -6.63
N LEU A 141 9.35 21.75 -6.09
CA LEU A 141 10.14 20.57 -6.46
C LEU A 141 9.51 19.70 -7.57
N ASN A 142 8.19 19.82 -7.82
CA ASN A 142 7.45 19.00 -8.77
C ASN A 142 6.81 19.82 -9.90
N TRP A 143 6.50 19.12 -11.00
CA TRP A 143 5.80 19.69 -12.15
C TRP A 143 4.29 19.69 -11.94
N GLU A 144 3.63 20.77 -12.35
CA GLU A 144 2.18 20.78 -12.60
C GLU A 144 1.87 19.93 -13.84
N LEU A 145 0.88 19.06 -13.73
CA LEU A 145 0.41 18.20 -14.81
C LEU A 145 -0.97 18.69 -15.27
N THR A 146 -1.00 19.60 -16.23
CA THR A 146 -2.27 20.19 -16.68
C THR A 146 -3.20 19.12 -17.30
N PRO A 147 -4.53 19.29 -17.21
CA PRO A 147 -5.47 18.41 -17.89
C PRO A 147 -5.18 18.24 -19.39
N GLU A 148 -4.76 19.30 -20.07
CA GLU A 148 -4.39 19.27 -21.49
C GLU A 148 -3.14 18.42 -21.73
N MET A 149 -2.14 18.52 -20.86
CA MET A 149 -0.95 17.65 -20.94
C MET A 149 -1.31 16.19 -20.72
N LEU A 150 -2.13 15.90 -19.70
CA LEU A 150 -2.57 14.53 -19.40
C LEU A 150 -3.41 13.95 -20.54
N GLN A 151 -4.37 14.68 -21.08
CA GLN A 151 -5.18 14.23 -22.22
C GLN A 151 -4.34 14.00 -23.48
N LYS A 152 -3.30 14.80 -23.69
CA LYS A 152 -2.44 14.71 -24.89
C LYS A 152 -1.38 13.63 -24.79
N TYR A 153 -0.70 13.52 -23.64
CA TYR A 153 0.46 12.65 -23.47
C TYR A 153 0.16 11.40 -22.65
N ALA A 154 -0.93 11.41 -21.88
CA ALA A 154 -1.42 10.26 -21.10
C ALA A 154 -2.95 9.98 -21.24
N PRO A 155 -3.47 9.82 -22.47
CA PRO A 155 -4.91 9.68 -22.72
C PRO A 155 -5.55 8.44 -22.08
N GLU A 156 -4.87 7.29 -22.00
CA GLU A 156 -5.41 6.09 -21.33
C GLU A 156 -5.48 6.27 -19.82
N VAL A 157 -4.53 6.98 -19.22
CA VAL A 157 -4.61 7.36 -17.80
C VAL A 157 -5.82 8.26 -17.59
N TRP A 158 -5.93 9.34 -18.37
CA TRP A 158 -7.02 10.31 -18.25
C TRP A 158 -8.39 9.64 -18.37
N LYS A 159 -8.54 8.72 -19.33
CA LYS A 159 -9.76 7.96 -19.57
C LYS A 159 -10.11 6.98 -18.44
N ASN A 160 -9.11 6.33 -17.84
CA ASN A 160 -9.33 5.26 -16.86
C ASN A 160 -9.40 5.76 -15.41
N VAL A 161 -8.99 7.01 -15.14
CA VAL A 161 -9.11 7.65 -13.82
C VAL A 161 -10.42 8.45 -13.79
N PRO A 162 -11.36 8.14 -12.87
CA PRO A 162 -12.62 8.88 -12.76
C PRO A 162 -12.41 10.35 -12.39
N GLU A 163 -13.33 11.21 -12.82
CA GLU A 163 -13.30 12.66 -12.55
C GLU A 163 -13.19 12.98 -11.05
N TYR A 164 -13.95 12.28 -10.19
CA TYR A 164 -13.91 12.52 -8.74
C TYR A 164 -12.53 12.20 -8.12
N VAL A 165 -11.74 11.32 -8.76
CA VAL A 165 -10.36 11.04 -8.34
C VAL A 165 -9.45 12.18 -8.77
N TRP A 166 -9.60 12.70 -9.99
CA TRP A 166 -8.84 13.88 -10.42
C TRP A 166 -9.14 15.10 -9.53
N GLU A 167 -10.38 15.27 -9.09
CA GLU A 167 -10.74 16.33 -8.16
C GLU A 167 -10.14 16.12 -6.76
N SER A 168 -10.13 14.87 -6.25
CA SER A 168 -9.62 14.59 -4.89
C SER A 168 -8.10 14.73 -4.77
N ILE A 169 -7.34 14.57 -5.86
CA ILE A 169 -5.87 14.69 -5.81
C ILE A 169 -5.34 16.12 -5.95
N LYS A 170 -6.20 17.08 -6.25
CA LYS A 170 -5.78 18.46 -6.51
C LYS A 170 -5.21 19.11 -5.25
N VAL A 171 -4.08 19.79 -5.42
CA VAL A 171 -3.52 20.73 -4.45
C VAL A 171 -3.62 22.13 -5.06
N ASP A 172 -4.25 23.06 -4.34
CA ASP A 172 -4.50 24.42 -4.83
C ASP A 172 -5.18 24.46 -6.22
N GLY A 173 -6.10 23.51 -6.45
CA GLY A 173 -6.84 23.36 -7.71
C GLY A 173 -6.05 22.73 -8.87
N LYS A 174 -4.80 22.34 -8.65
CA LYS A 174 -3.88 21.82 -9.68
C LYS A 174 -3.47 20.37 -9.42
N ILE A 175 -3.06 19.67 -10.48
CA ILE A 175 -2.63 18.26 -10.42
C ILE A 175 -1.11 18.19 -10.40
N TYR A 176 -0.56 17.43 -9.45
CA TYR A 176 0.89 17.29 -9.23
C TYR A 176 1.36 15.83 -9.16
N GLY A 177 0.46 14.89 -9.44
CA GLY A 177 0.75 13.47 -9.46
C GLY A 177 -0.29 12.70 -10.26
N VAL A 178 0.11 11.55 -10.77
CA VAL A 178 -0.77 10.63 -11.49
C VAL A 178 -1.27 9.55 -10.52
N PRO A 179 -2.58 9.41 -10.29
CA PRO A 179 -3.14 8.36 -9.45
C PRO A 179 -3.23 7.05 -10.21
N TYR A 180 -2.95 5.95 -9.51
CA TYR A 180 -3.03 4.60 -10.06
C TYR A 180 -3.25 3.56 -8.94
N ASN A 181 -3.19 2.28 -9.26
CA ASN A 181 -3.33 1.19 -8.29
C ASN A 181 -4.69 1.21 -7.58
N PHE A 182 -5.79 1.21 -8.33
CA PHE A 182 -7.15 1.19 -7.82
C PHE A 182 -7.55 -0.22 -7.35
N ARG A 183 -8.30 -0.32 -6.25
CA ARG A 183 -8.89 -1.60 -5.85
C ARG A 183 -9.93 -2.04 -6.88
N VAL A 184 -9.92 -3.32 -7.25
CA VAL A 184 -10.91 -3.91 -8.17
C VAL A 184 -12.31 -3.74 -7.59
N ASN A 185 -13.12 -2.93 -8.26
CA ASN A 185 -14.43 -2.54 -7.77
C ASN A 185 -15.39 -2.16 -8.92
N LYS A 186 -16.61 -2.70 -8.89
CA LYS A 186 -17.65 -2.43 -9.91
C LYS A 186 -18.16 -0.98 -9.91
N GLU A 187 -17.95 -0.20 -8.84
CA GLU A 187 -18.23 1.24 -8.83
C GLU A 187 -17.24 2.03 -9.72
N LEU A 188 -16.00 1.54 -9.87
CA LEU A 188 -14.99 2.12 -10.78
C LEU A 188 -15.16 1.64 -12.22
N ASP A 189 -15.52 0.37 -12.39
CA ASP A 189 -15.69 -0.25 -13.69
C ASP A 189 -16.85 -1.26 -13.65
N PRO A 190 -18.06 -0.83 -14.06
CA PRO A 190 -19.24 -1.71 -14.08
C PRO A 190 -19.10 -2.93 -14.99
N GLY A 191 -18.13 -2.92 -15.93
CA GLY A 191 -17.85 -4.01 -16.85
C GLY A 191 -17.01 -5.14 -16.28
N LEU A 192 -16.54 -5.05 -15.02
CA LEU A 192 -15.75 -6.10 -14.38
C LEU A 192 -16.51 -7.43 -14.32
N SER A 193 -15.85 -8.50 -14.77
CA SER A 193 -16.39 -9.87 -14.68
C SER A 193 -16.46 -10.35 -13.23
N ASP A 194 -17.33 -11.34 -12.98
CA ASP A 194 -17.44 -11.96 -11.66
C ASP A 194 -16.15 -12.70 -11.26
N ASP A 195 -15.43 -13.29 -12.23
CA ASP A 195 -14.13 -13.92 -11.97
C ASP A 195 -13.08 -12.92 -11.49
N MET A 196 -13.04 -11.72 -12.08
CA MET A 196 -12.18 -10.63 -11.63
C MET A 196 -12.55 -10.19 -10.21
N MET A 197 -13.86 -10.03 -9.92
CA MET A 197 -14.33 -9.66 -8.58
C MET A 197 -14.05 -10.74 -7.53
N ASN A 198 -14.21 -12.03 -7.85
CA ASN A 198 -13.94 -13.12 -6.92
C ASN A 198 -12.43 -13.27 -6.65
N SER A 199 -11.61 -13.04 -7.67
CA SER A 199 -10.15 -13.21 -7.59
C SER A 199 -9.46 -12.03 -6.92
N PHE A 200 -9.83 -10.80 -7.28
CA PHE A 200 -9.13 -9.58 -6.86
C PHE A 200 -10.00 -8.57 -6.11
N GLY A 201 -11.32 -8.76 -6.09
CA GLY A 201 -12.22 -7.89 -5.34
C GLY A 201 -11.93 -7.99 -3.83
N THR A 202 -11.99 -6.83 -3.17
CA THR A 202 -11.90 -6.72 -1.71
C THR A 202 -13.26 -6.33 -1.16
N PHE A 203 -13.80 -7.12 -0.22
CA PHE A 203 -15.08 -6.84 0.43
C PHE A 203 -14.87 -6.47 1.89
N LYS A 204 -15.40 -5.31 2.30
CA LYS A 204 -15.52 -4.96 3.73
C LYS A 204 -16.50 -5.93 4.39
N ASN A 205 -16.25 -6.25 5.66
CA ASN A 205 -17.06 -7.19 6.44
C ASN A 205 -17.12 -6.76 7.92
N LYS A 206 -17.97 -7.44 8.70
CA LYS A 206 -18.24 -7.14 10.12
C LYS A 206 -17.37 -7.91 11.13
N ILE A 207 -16.63 -8.92 10.69
CA ILE A 207 -15.92 -9.88 11.55
C ILE A 207 -14.43 -9.61 11.65
N ALA A 208 -13.83 -8.96 10.66
CA ALA A 208 -12.42 -8.57 10.71
C ALA A 208 -12.19 -7.28 9.92
N SER A 209 -11.41 -6.38 10.51
CA SER A 209 -10.93 -5.16 9.84
C SER A 209 -9.54 -5.33 9.21
N ASP A 210 -8.64 -5.93 9.97
CA ASP A 210 -7.36 -6.50 9.56
C ASP A 210 -7.31 -7.96 10.04
N ILE A 211 -6.64 -8.85 9.31
CA ILE A 211 -6.65 -10.27 9.65
C ILE A 211 -5.59 -10.56 10.71
N LEU A 212 -6.04 -10.83 11.93
CA LEU A 212 -5.25 -11.53 12.93
C LEU A 212 -5.27 -13.03 12.65
N TYR A 213 -4.16 -13.69 12.97
CA TYR A 213 -4.03 -15.14 12.91
C TYR A 213 -3.68 -15.70 14.27
N VAL A 214 -4.18 -16.89 14.59
CA VAL A 214 -3.97 -17.62 15.84
C VAL A 214 -3.32 -18.98 15.57
N ARG A 215 -2.43 -19.44 16.45
CA ARG A 215 -1.89 -20.81 16.37
C ARG A 215 -3.00 -21.85 16.52
N ASP A 216 -3.07 -22.81 15.61
CA ASP A 216 -4.12 -23.84 15.59
C ASP A 216 -4.06 -24.81 16.77
N ASP A 217 -2.88 -25.12 17.29
CA ASP A 217 -2.69 -25.97 18.47
C ASP A 217 -3.30 -25.35 19.74
N ILE A 218 -3.15 -24.04 19.90
CA ILE A 218 -3.79 -23.25 20.98
C ILE A 218 -5.28 -23.16 20.73
N LEU A 219 -5.67 -22.86 19.49
CA LEU A 219 -7.07 -22.73 19.10
C LEU A 219 -7.84 -24.02 19.39
N LYS A 220 -7.31 -25.19 19.03
CA LYS A 220 -7.93 -26.50 19.31
C LYS A 220 -8.02 -26.83 20.79
N LYS A 221 -7.08 -26.37 21.62
CA LYS A 221 -7.13 -26.57 23.08
C LYS A 221 -8.25 -25.75 23.73
N LEU A 222 -8.43 -24.51 23.28
CA LEU A 222 -9.39 -23.57 23.88
C LEU A 222 -10.78 -23.61 23.23
N ILE A 223 -10.84 -23.94 21.94
CA ILE A 223 -12.06 -24.05 21.12
C ILE A 223 -11.94 -25.32 20.27
N PRO A 224 -12.22 -26.52 20.82
CA PRO A 224 -12.02 -27.79 20.12
C PRO A 224 -12.79 -27.95 18.80
N THR A 225 -13.87 -27.19 18.62
CA THR A 225 -14.69 -27.19 17.40
C THR A 225 -14.10 -26.36 16.25
N ALA A 226 -13.10 -25.51 16.50
CA ALA A 226 -12.47 -24.72 15.45
C ALA A 226 -11.63 -25.59 14.52
N MET A 227 -11.51 -25.22 13.24
CA MET A 227 -10.66 -25.96 12.30
C MET A 227 -9.17 -25.75 12.59
N ASN A 228 -8.38 -26.81 12.48
CA ASN A 228 -6.92 -26.69 12.35
C ASN A 228 -6.51 -26.53 10.88
N TYR A 229 -5.20 -26.39 10.62
CA TYR A 229 -4.71 -26.19 9.27
C TYR A 229 -4.98 -27.37 8.33
N GLU A 230 -4.83 -28.61 8.77
CA GLU A 230 -5.08 -29.79 7.95
C GLU A 230 -6.56 -29.90 7.53
N GLU A 231 -7.47 -29.69 8.47
CA GLU A 231 -8.92 -29.65 8.23
C GLU A 231 -9.29 -28.53 7.27
N ALA A 232 -8.69 -27.34 7.45
CA ALA A 232 -8.88 -26.21 6.55
C ALA A 232 -8.39 -26.52 5.13
N MET A 233 -7.18 -27.05 4.96
CA MET A 233 -6.66 -27.39 3.63
C MET A 233 -7.48 -28.48 2.93
N LYS A 234 -7.98 -29.47 3.69
CA LYS A 234 -8.94 -30.45 3.17
C LYS A 234 -10.23 -29.77 2.69
N ARG A 235 -10.80 -28.88 3.52
CA ARG A 235 -12.01 -28.13 3.21
C ARG A 235 -11.85 -27.24 1.98
N ILE A 236 -10.70 -26.58 1.86
CA ILE A 236 -10.29 -25.75 0.73
C ILE A 236 -10.27 -26.58 -0.56
N LYS A 237 -9.62 -27.74 -0.54
CA LYS A 237 -9.57 -28.66 -1.69
C LYS A 237 -10.95 -29.19 -2.10
N GLU A 238 -11.81 -29.49 -1.13
CA GLU A 238 -13.17 -29.98 -1.40
C GLU A 238 -14.09 -28.91 -1.98
N LYS A 239 -13.96 -27.65 -1.51
CA LYS A 239 -14.85 -26.55 -1.90
C LYS A 239 -14.37 -25.76 -3.11
N ASN A 240 -13.05 -25.55 -3.22
CA ASN A 240 -12.43 -24.66 -4.20
C ASN A 240 -13.19 -23.32 -4.33
N ALA A 241 -13.48 -22.69 -3.18
CA ALA A 241 -14.26 -21.46 -3.06
C ALA A 241 -13.81 -20.68 -1.80
N PRO A 242 -14.20 -19.40 -1.64
CA PRO A 242 -14.05 -18.71 -0.36
C PRO A 242 -14.79 -19.46 0.74
N ILE A 243 -14.13 -19.69 1.88
CA ILE A 243 -14.66 -20.40 3.06
C ILE A 243 -14.43 -19.59 4.34
N GLY A 244 -14.30 -18.27 4.24
CA GLY A 244 -14.07 -17.38 5.38
C GLY A 244 -15.05 -17.56 6.55
N ASP A 245 -16.30 -17.91 6.24
CA ASP A 245 -17.35 -18.19 7.23
C ASP A 245 -17.02 -19.39 8.14
N ASP A 246 -16.30 -20.39 7.61
CA ASP A 246 -15.96 -21.62 8.34
C ASP A 246 -14.92 -21.33 9.47
N PHE A 247 -14.26 -20.16 9.47
CA PHE A 247 -13.27 -19.76 10.48
C PHE A 247 -13.83 -18.85 11.59
N VAL A 248 -15.12 -18.51 11.55
CA VAL A 248 -15.72 -17.59 12.52
C VAL A 248 -15.86 -18.25 13.89
N LEU A 249 -15.16 -17.70 14.88
CA LEU A 249 -15.07 -18.24 16.23
C LEU A 249 -16.25 -17.81 17.11
N PRO A 250 -16.66 -18.63 18.09
CA PRO A 250 -17.74 -18.30 19.02
C PRO A 250 -17.32 -17.31 20.13
N ILE A 251 -16.47 -16.33 19.80
CA ILE A 251 -16.04 -15.23 20.69
C ILE A 251 -16.87 -14.01 20.32
N LYS A 252 -17.86 -13.65 21.13
CA LYS A 252 -18.93 -12.68 20.80
C LYS A 252 -18.83 -11.36 21.57
N THR A 253 -18.07 -11.32 22.66
CA THR A 253 -17.98 -10.15 23.53
C THR A 253 -16.54 -9.77 23.82
N THR A 254 -16.34 -8.52 24.24
CA THR A 254 -15.05 -8.04 24.74
C THR A 254 -14.53 -8.90 25.89
N ASP A 255 -15.39 -9.28 26.83
CA ASP A 255 -14.99 -10.11 27.97
C ASP A 255 -14.56 -11.51 27.54
N GLU A 256 -15.24 -12.13 26.58
CA GLU A 256 -14.83 -13.43 26.01
C GLU A 256 -13.50 -13.32 25.27
N TYR A 257 -13.27 -12.22 24.55
CA TYR A 257 -12.00 -11.96 23.87
C TYR A 257 -10.86 -11.80 24.89
N ILE A 258 -11.05 -10.97 25.91
CA ILE A 258 -10.09 -10.77 26.99
C ILE A 258 -9.82 -12.11 27.69
N LYS A 259 -10.87 -12.85 28.03
CA LYS A 259 -10.75 -14.17 28.65
C LYS A 259 -9.92 -15.11 27.79
N PHE A 260 -10.17 -15.17 26.48
CA PHE A 260 -9.38 -16.00 25.56
C PHE A 260 -7.89 -15.65 25.61
N MET A 261 -7.52 -14.37 25.61
CA MET A 261 -6.12 -13.92 25.76
C MET A 261 -5.49 -14.40 27.08
N TYR A 262 -6.22 -14.32 28.20
CA TYR A 262 -5.75 -14.82 29.49
C TYR A 262 -5.70 -16.35 29.57
N ASP A 263 -6.64 -17.05 28.92
CA ASP A 263 -6.64 -18.51 28.83
C ASP A 263 -5.40 -19.00 28.08
N ILE A 264 -4.96 -18.31 27.02
CA ILE A 264 -3.70 -18.60 26.33
C ILE A 264 -2.52 -18.54 27.30
N LYS A 265 -2.41 -17.46 28.09
CA LYS A 265 -1.37 -17.34 29.12
C LYS A 265 -1.46 -18.48 30.14
N ALA A 266 -2.67 -18.86 30.55
CA ALA A 266 -2.89 -19.92 31.53
C ALA A 266 -2.44 -21.31 31.05
N LEU A 267 -2.34 -21.54 29.73
CA LEU A 267 -1.77 -22.77 29.18
C LEU A 267 -0.27 -22.93 29.48
N GLY A 268 0.44 -21.84 29.83
CA GLY A 268 1.85 -21.89 30.23
C GLY A 268 2.80 -22.43 29.16
N LEU A 269 2.45 -22.25 27.88
CA LEU A 269 3.20 -22.81 26.76
C LEU A 269 4.58 -22.16 26.60
N LYS A 270 5.51 -22.94 26.04
CA LYS A 270 6.87 -22.51 25.73
C LYS A 270 7.30 -22.98 24.35
N GLU A 271 8.08 -22.15 23.68
CA GLU A 271 8.86 -22.53 22.50
C GLU A 271 10.33 -22.56 22.90
N GLY A 272 10.88 -23.78 23.06
CA GLY A 272 12.16 -23.99 23.74
C GLY A 272 12.09 -23.48 25.19
N ASN A 273 13.00 -22.58 25.56
CA ASN A 273 13.03 -21.98 26.89
C ASN A 273 12.15 -20.72 27.03
N ASN A 274 11.62 -20.22 25.91
CA ASN A 274 10.93 -18.94 25.90
C ASN A 274 9.41 -19.13 26.09
N PRO A 275 8.74 -18.27 26.86
CA PRO A 275 7.29 -18.31 26.98
C PRO A 275 6.61 -17.96 25.66
N VAL A 276 5.43 -18.56 25.44
CA VAL A 276 4.49 -18.13 24.41
C VAL A 276 3.53 -17.12 25.03
N PHE A 277 3.47 -15.92 24.46
CA PHE A 277 2.54 -14.88 24.86
C PHE A 277 1.28 -14.93 23.98
N ALA A 278 0.17 -14.37 24.47
CA ALA A 278 -1.04 -14.25 23.68
C ALA A 278 -0.83 -13.38 22.43
N SER A 279 -0.05 -12.30 22.53
CA SER A 279 0.35 -11.46 21.41
C SER A 279 1.59 -10.60 21.74
N GLY A 280 2.02 -9.78 20.80
CA GLY A 280 3.10 -8.79 20.93
C GLY A 280 3.04 -7.74 19.82
N TYR A 281 3.84 -6.68 19.98
CA TYR A 281 3.93 -5.55 19.04
C TYR A 281 5.21 -5.60 18.19
N ASP A 282 5.16 -4.97 17.03
CA ASP A 282 6.30 -4.81 16.11
C ASP A 282 7.29 -3.72 16.55
N GLY A 283 6.92 -2.98 17.59
CA GLY A 283 7.65 -1.82 18.09
C GLY A 283 7.54 -0.60 17.17
N GLY A 284 6.66 -0.62 16.18
CA GLY A 284 6.27 0.52 15.36
C GLY A 284 5.36 1.50 16.10
N ASP A 285 4.44 2.11 15.37
CA ASP A 285 3.39 2.98 15.90
C ASP A 285 2.30 2.17 16.66
N ASN A 286 1.22 2.83 17.11
CA ASN A 286 0.15 2.13 17.83
C ASN A 286 -0.86 1.38 16.93
N TRP A 287 -0.56 1.10 15.66
CA TRP A 287 -1.52 0.43 14.76
C TRP A 287 -1.92 -0.96 15.23
N ILE A 288 -0.94 -1.82 15.56
CA ILE A 288 -1.25 -3.16 16.09
C ILE A 288 -2.07 -3.06 17.37
N ALA A 289 -1.70 -2.16 18.27
CA ALA A 289 -2.37 -2.00 19.56
C ALA A 289 -3.81 -1.46 19.41
N LEU A 290 -4.00 -0.39 18.65
CA LEU A 290 -5.24 0.40 18.71
C LEU A 290 -6.06 0.38 17.44
N SER A 291 -5.54 -0.12 16.33
CA SER A 291 -6.32 -0.27 15.09
C SER A 291 -6.56 -1.72 14.71
N VAL A 292 -5.80 -2.65 15.28
CA VAL A 292 -5.98 -4.10 15.08
C VAL A 292 -6.50 -4.75 16.36
N LEU A 293 -5.64 -5.01 17.35
CA LEU A 293 -6.02 -5.73 18.57
C LEU A 293 -7.13 -5.03 19.33
N GLY A 294 -7.00 -3.72 19.54
CA GLY A 294 -8.02 -2.92 20.21
C GLY A 294 -9.35 -2.93 19.47
N ALA A 295 -9.34 -2.82 18.13
CA ALA A 295 -10.54 -2.78 17.31
C ALA A 295 -11.29 -4.11 17.31
N GLU A 296 -10.55 -5.21 17.19
CA GLU A 296 -11.09 -6.57 17.26
C GLU A 296 -11.68 -6.86 18.64
N MET A 297 -10.99 -6.48 19.72
CA MET A 297 -11.38 -6.69 21.12
C MET A 297 -12.57 -5.83 21.56
N MET A 298 -12.62 -4.56 21.16
CA MET A 298 -13.59 -3.58 21.67
C MET A 298 -14.71 -3.27 20.69
N GLY A 299 -14.74 -3.86 19.50
CA GLY A 299 -15.86 -3.67 18.57
C GLY A 299 -15.89 -2.30 17.90
N TYR A 300 -14.73 -1.78 17.48
CA TYR A 300 -14.62 -0.61 16.60
C TYR A 300 -13.88 -0.98 15.30
N LYS A 301 -14.15 -2.18 14.77
CA LYS A 301 -13.47 -2.75 13.60
C LYS A 301 -13.57 -1.79 12.42
N GLY A 302 -12.41 -1.44 11.84
CA GLY A 302 -12.31 -0.54 10.70
C GLY A 302 -12.20 0.94 11.07
N TYR A 303 -12.31 1.30 12.35
CA TYR A 303 -12.06 2.65 12.83
C TYR A 303 -10.64 2.77 13.37
N TYR A 304 -9.95 3.85 13.02
CA TYR A 304 -8.51 4.00 13.28
C TYR A 304 -8.23 5.13 14.26
N TYR A 305 -7.16 5.02 15.04
CA TYR A 305 -6.89 6.01 16.09
C TYR A 305 -6.52 7.40 15.57
N THR A 306 -6.18 7.51 14.28
CA THR A 306 -5.74 8.74 13.60
C THR A 306 -6.89 9.57 13.03
N GLY A 307 -8.13 9.15 13.26
CA GLY A 307 -9.34 9.91 13.03
C GLY A 307 -10.22 9.40 11.89
N TRP A 308 -11.53 9.55 12.09
CA TRP A 308 -12.58 8.97 11.25
C TRP A 308 -13.85 9.84 11.28
N LEU A 309 -14.80 9.57 10.37
CA LEU A 309 -16.16 10.10 10.47
C LEU A 309 -16.99 9.30 11.47
N ASN A 310 -17.32 9.90 12.62
CA ASN A 310 -18.31 9.37 13.55
C ASN A 310 -19.70 9.47 12.89
N ILE A 311 -20.19 8.33 12.40
CA ILE A 311 -21.41 8.24 11.61
C ILE A 311 -22.64 8.67 12.42
N PRO A 312 -22.88 8.14 13.65
CA PRO A 312 -24.04 8.56 14.44
C PRO A 312 -24.04 10.05 14.81
N GLU A 313 -22.88 10.62 15.14
CA GLU A 313 -22.77 12.03 15.53
C GLU A 313 -22.60 12.99 14.34
N ARG A 314 -22.44 12.45 13.12
CA ARG A 314 -22.23 13.18 11.88
C ARG A 314 -21.09 14.21 11.97
N LYS A 315 -19.98 13.81 12.59
CA LYS A 315 -18.79 14.65 12.75
C LYS A 315 -17.52 13.82 12.69
N MET A 316 -16.41 14.45 12.34
CA MET A 316 -15.10 13.81 12.43
C MET A 316 -14.68 13.69 13.90
N ASP A 317 -14.08 12.57 14.25
CA ASP A 317 -13.58 12.25 15.58
C ASP A 317 -12.15 11.72 15.49
N PHE A 318 -11.44 11.69 16.62
CA PHE A 318 -10.05 11.26 16.70
C PHE A 318 -9.86 10.24 17.83
N GLY A 319 -9.21 9.11 17.52
CA GLY A 319 -9.20 7.94 18.41
C GLY A 319 -8.64 8.20 19.77
N TYR A 320 -7.49 8.87 19.84
CA TYR A 320 -6.90 9.20 21.12
C TYR A 320 -7.75 10.11 22.02
N LEU A 321 -8.75 10.79 21.46
CA LEU A 321 -9.70 11.60 22.21
C LEU A 321 -10.98 10.83 22.56
N ASN A 322 -11.22 9.69 21.91
CA ASN A 322 -12.39 8.87 22.15
C ASN A 322 -12.17 7.90 23.34
N PRO A 323 -13.11 7.83 24.31
CA PRO A 323 -12.96 7.00 25.50
C PRO A 323 -12.72 5.50 25.23
N VAL A 324 -13.26 4.97 24.14
CA VAL A 324 -13.16 3.53 23.82
C VAL A 324 -11.72 3.13 23.45
N PHE A 325 -10.97 4.03 22.81
CA PHE A 325 -9.54 3.80 22.54
C PHE A 325 -8.71 3.87 23.81
N LYS A 326 -9.02 4.80 24.74
CA LYS A 326 -8.39 4.84 26.08
C LYS A 326 -8.66 3.55 26.85
N GLU A 327 -9.89 3.04 26.78
CA GLU A 327 -10.28 1.77 27.39
C GLU A 327 -9.50 0.59 26.79
N ALA A 328 -9.42 0.50 25.45
CA ALA A 328 -8.65 -0.51 24.74
C ALA A 328 -7.15 -0.50 25.16
N ALA A 329 -6.55 0.69 25.23
CA ALA A 329 -5.17 0.87 25.66
C ALA A 329 -4.97 0.48 27.13
N LYS A 330 -5.92 0.82 28.01
CA LYS A 330 -5.87 0.48 29.44
C LYS A 330 -5.92 -1.04 29.66
N ILE A 331 -6.81 -1.73 28.94
CA ILE A 331 -6.91 -3.20 29.00
C ILE A 331 -5.60 -3.84 28.53
N GLN A 332 -5.03 -3.35 27.43
CA GLN A 332 -3.75 -3.84 26.91
C GLN A 332 -2.59 -3.55 27.87
N ASN A 333 -2.54 -2.36 28.51
CA ASN A 333 -1.57 -2.06 29.55
C ASN A 333 -1.66 -3.07 30.72
N LYS A 334 -2.88 -3.43 31.15
CA LYS A 334 -3.07 -4.47 32.15
C LYS A 334 -2.57 -5.83 31.66
N MET A 335 -2.86 -6.22 30.42
CA MET A 335 -2.37 -7.47 29.82
C MET A 335 -0.84 -7.51 29.72
N ILE A 336 -0.19 -6.37 29.47
CA ILE A 336 1.28 -6.25 29.47
C ILE A 336 1.82 -6.47 30.90
N ASN A 337 1.28 -5.78 31.90
CA ASN A 337 1.69 -5.95 33.30
C ASN A 337 1.48 -7.40 33.77
N ASP A 338 0.39 -8.03 33.32
CA ASP A 338 0.08 -9.41 33.62
C ASP A 338 0.88 -10.40 32.74
N LYS A 339 1.73 -9.95 31.81
CA LYS A 339 2.49 -10.82 30.88
C LYS A 339 1.61 -11.73 30.02
N VAL A 340 0.40 -11.28 29.70
CA VAL A 340 -0.46 -11.88 28.67
C VAL A 340 0.02 -11.44 27.29
N ILE A 341 0.28 -10.14 27.14
CA ILE A 341 1.00 -9.56 26.01
C ILE A 341 2.46 -9.43 26.41
N ASP A 342 3.36 -9.71 25.47
CA ASP A 342 4.81 -9.63 25.68
C ASP A 342 5.27 -8.21 26.06
N PRO A 343 5.77 -7.99 27.29
CA PRO A 343 6.21 -6.66 27.72
C PRO A 343 7.43 -6.15 26.96
N GLU A 344 8.30 -7.04 26.48
CA GLU A 344 9.50 -6.66 25.71
C GLU A 344 9.13 -6.10 24.34
N SER A 345 7.94 -6.44 23.84
CA SER A 345 7.51 -6.04 22.50
C SER A 345 7.27 -4.54 22.31
N LEU A 346 7.15 -3.78 23.40
CA LEU A 346 7.07 -2.31 23.35
C LEU A 346 8.34 -1.65 22.79
N VAL A 347 9.49 -2.35 22.82
CA VAL A 347 10.79 -1.85 22.36
C VAL A 347 11.40 -2.69 21.23
N HIS A 348 10.63 -3.61 20.64
CA HIS A 348 11.10 -4.37 19.48
C HIS A 348 11.32 -3.46 18.26
N ASN A 349 12.04 -3.98 17.28
CA ASN A 349 11.98 -3.51 15.91
C ASN A 349 11.27 -4.58 15.04
N ALA A 350 10.98 -4.25 13.78
CA ALA A 350 10.29 -5.16 12.87
C ALA A 350 10.99 -6.52 12.72
N GLU A 351 12.34 -6.53 12.70
CA GLU A 351 13.13 -7.77 12.63
C GLU A 351 12.93 -8.65 13.86
N LYS A 352 12.98 -8.07 15.06
CA LYS A 352 12.78 -8.82 16.31
C LYS A 352 11.36 -9.34 16.43
N PHE A 353 10.38 -8.57 15.99
CA PHE A 353 9.00 -9.03 15.92
C PHE A 353 8.84 -10.21 14.96
N LYS A 354 9.38 -10.10 13.75
CA LYS A 354 9.42 -11.21 12.77
C LYS A 354 10.08 -12.46 13.35
N GLU A 355 11.22 -12.32 14.01
CA GLU A 355 11.91 -13.43 14.69
C GLU A 355 10.99 -14.14 15.69
N LYS A 356 10.29 -13.39 16.56
CA LYS A 356 9.41 -13.98 17.59
C LYS A 356 8.16 -14.62 17.00
N VAL A 357 7.60 -14.07 15.93
CA VAL A 357 6.50 -14.69 15.16
C VAL A 357 6.97 -16.03 14.56
N MET A 358 8.10 -16.03 13.84
CA MET A 358 8.64 -17.24 13.19
C MET A 358 9.09 -18.31 14.19
N ASN A 359 9.45 -17.91 15.41
CA ASN A 359 9.78 -18.85 16.49
C ASN A 359 8.54 -19.40 17.21
N GLY A 360 7.33 -18.89 16.91
CA GLY A 360 6.07 -19.31 17.54
C GLY A 360 5.80 -18.70 18.91
N GLN A 361 6.50 -17.64 19.27
CA GLN A 361 6.43 -17.04 20.62
C GLN A 361 5.17 -16.19 20.83
N TYR A 362 4.39 -15.94 19.77
CA TYR A 362 3.12 -15.24 19.83
C TYR A 362 1.98 -16.10 19.32
N ALA A 363 0.93 -16.23 20.12
CA ALA A 363 -0.24 -17.02 19.78
C ALA A 363 -1.10 -16.33 18.72
N ILE A 364 -1.35 -15.02 18.87
CA ILE A 364 -2.16 -14.20 17.97
C ILE A 364 -1.31 -13.08 17.37
N VAL A 365 -1.28 -12.98 16.04
CA VAL A 365 -0.40 -12.04 15.31
C VAL A 365 -1.03 -11.51 14.02
N PRO A 366 -0.76 -10.25 13.64
CA PRO A 366 -1.01 -9.77 12.27
C PRO A 366 0.14 -10.24 11.36
N VAL A 367 -0.02 -11.38 10.68
CA VAL A 367 1.05 -11.99 9.87
C VAL A 367 1.59 -11.05 8.79
N SER A 368 0.74 -10.22 8.17
CA SER A 368 1.19 -9.29 7.13
C SER A 368 2.22 -8.27 7.59
N TRP A 369 2.30 -7.96 8.90
CA TRP A 369 3.27 -7.01 9.47
C TRP A 369 4.71 -7.55 9.49
N ILE A 370 4.92 -8.85 9.24
CA ILE A 370 6.28 -9.40 9.08
C ILE A 370 6.72 -9.50 7.60
N GLY A 371 5.93 -8.91 6.70
CA GLY A 371 6.22 -8.86 5.26
C GLY A 371 6.05 -10.20 4.55
N MET A 372 5.21 -11.09 5.07
CA MET A 372 4.95 -12.43 4.53
C MET A 372 3.44 -12.71 4.50
N SER A 373 3.00 -13.54 3.56
CA SER A 373 1.65 -14.11 3.59
C SER A 373 1.54 -15.22 4.64
N VAL A 374 0.31 -15.56 5.07
CA VAL A 374 0.10 -16.68 6.00
C VAL A 374 0.59 -18.01 5.42
N ASP A 375 0.46 -18.23 4.11
CA ASP A 375 0.93 -19.44 3.45
C ASP A 375 2.46 -19.55 3.49
N GLN A 376 3.17 -18.42 3.28
CA GLN A 376 4.63 -18.37 3.40
C GLN A 376 5.06 -18.65 4.85
N VAL A 377 4.42 -18.03 5.83
CA VAL A 377 4.74 -18.26 7.25
C VAL A 377 4.51 -19.71 7.63
N ASN A 378 3.36 -20.28 7.27
CA ASN A 378 3.01 -21.68 7.57
C ASN A 378 3.98 -22.67 6.90
N THR A 379 4.42 -22.39 5.68
CA THR A 379 5.44 -23.18 4.98
C THR A 379 6.79 -23.15 5.70
N GLU A 380 7.25 -21.97 6.14
CA GLU A 380 8.53 -21.86 6.85
C GLU A 380 8.47 -22.47 8.26
N LEU A 381 7.33 -22.36 8.95
CA LEU A 381 7.11 -23.04 10.23
C LEU A 381 7.16 -24.58 10.07
N GLU A 382 6.60 -25.11 8.97
CA GLU A 382 6.69 -26.54 8.64
C GLU A 382 8.13 -27.00 8.45
N LYS A 383 8.89 -26.26 7.63
CA LYS A 383 10.32 -26.56 7.39
C LYS A 383 11.13 -26.48 8.68
N ALA A 384 10.78 -25.58 9.58
CA ALA A 384 11.37 -25.47 10.91
C ALA A 384 10.91 -26.55 11.90
N GLY A 385 10.07 -27.50 11.48
CA GLY A 385 9.58 -28.60 12.30
C GLY A 385 8.58 -28.18 13.38
N LYS A 386 7.94 -27.02 13.23
CA LYS A 386 6.91 -26.57 14.18
C LYS A 386 5.64 -27.39 14.02
N ALA A 387 5.02 -27.77 15.14
CA ALA A 387 3.83 -28.62 15.17
C ALA A 387 2.51 -27.85 14.98
N PHE A 388 2.56 -26.52 14.83
CA PHE A 388 1.39 -25.66 14.70
C PHE A 388 1.47 -24.85 13.41
N ARG A 389 0.32 -24.30 13.00
CA ARG A 389 0.17 -23.34 11.91
C ARG A 389 -0.70 -22.18 12.35
N TYR A 390 -0.52 -21.03 11.72
CA TYR A 390 -1.37 -19.87 11.92
C TYR A 390 -2.66 -19.98 11.08
N MET A 391 -3.79 -19.79 11.75
CA MET A 391 -5.15 -19.85 11.20
C MET A 391 -5.87 -18.51 11.42
N PRO A 392 -6.85 -18.11 10.59
CA PRO A 392 -7.56 -16.86 10.78
C PRO A 392 -8.22 -16.80 12.15
N PHE A 393 -8.11 -15.64 12.80
CA PHE A 393 -8.72 -15.36 14.09
C PHE A 393 -9.91 -14.42 13.90
N TYR A 394 -11.01 -14.94 13.33
CA TYR A 394 -12.24 -14.18 13.10
C TYR A 394 -13.16 -14.28 14.30
N THR A 395 -13.42 -13.15 14.96
CA THR A 395 -14.29 -13.10 16.15
C THR A 395 -15.65 -12.49 15.81
N GLN A 396 -16.66 -12.81 16.60
CA GLN A 396 -18.01 -12.25 16.50
C GLN A 396 -18.22 -11.08 17.47
N VAL A 397 -17.15 -10.47 17.99
CA VAL A 397 -17.26 -9.28 18.85
C VAL A 397 -17.99 -8.20 18.07
N ALA A 398 -19.20 -7.89 18.50
CA ALA A 398 -20.10 -6.99 17.80
C ALA A 398 -19.49 -5.58 17.70
N GLN A 399 -19.71 -4.92 16.56
CA GLN A 399 -19.48 -3.48 16.45
C GLN A 399 -20.33 -2.76 17.49
N ARG A 400 -19.73 -1.82 18.22
CA ARG A 400 -20.47 -0.97 19.15
C ARG A 400 -21.38 -0.02 18.36
N ALA A 401 -22.44 0.47 18.98
CA ALA A 401 -23.44 1.29 18.30
C ALA A 401 -22.85 2.62 17.79
N GLU A 402 -21.87 3.16 18.50
CA GLU A 402 -21.08 4.35 18.12
C GLU A 402 -20.10 4.10 16.96
N PHE A 403 -19.84 2.83 16.61
CA PHE A 403 -18.94 2.40 15.54
C PHE A 403 -19.66 1.47 14.54
N PRO A 404 -20.72 1.90 13.86
CA PRO A 404 -21.44 1.02 12.95
C PRO A 404 -20.51 0.55 11.81
N ALA A 405 -20.62 -0.72 11.39
CA ALA A 405 -19.85 -1.21 10.25
C ALA A 405 -20.23 -0.45 8.98
N TYR A 406 -19.24 -0.07 8.19
CA TYR A 406 -19.43 0.81 7.04
C TYR A 406 -18.79 0.27 5.76
N LEU A 407 -19.25 0.79 4.63
CA LEU A 407 -18.66 0.62 3.31
C LEU A 407 -18.20 1.99 2.82
N GLU A 408 -16.88 2.21 2.91
CA GLU A 408 -16.22 3.44 2.50
C GLU A 408 -16.07 3.51 0.98
N GLY A 409 -16.32 4.69 0.43
CA GLY A 409 -16.16 4.97 -0.98
C GLY A 409 -16.62 6.37 -1.37
N PRO A 410 -16.59 6.75 -2.66
CA PRO A 410 -16.28 5.88 -3.79
C PRO A 410 -14.82 5.38 -3.75
N PRO A 411 -14.52 4.22 -4.36
CA PRO A 411 -13.17 3.67 -4.34
C PRO A 411 -12.14 4.68 -4.86
N SER A 412 -10.98 4.78 -4.22
CA SER A 412 -9.93 5.71 -4.60
C SER A 412 -8.66 4.97 -5.04
N PHE A 413 -7.68 5.74 -5.49
CA PHE A 413 -6.33 5.27 -5.78
C PHE A 413 -5.63 4.80 -4.50
N LEU A 414 -4.73 3.83 -4.62
CA LEU A 414 -3.81 3.47 -3.53
C LEU A 414 -2.48 4.21 -3.68
N ASP A 415 -2.04 4.47 -4.90
CA ASP A 415 -0.73 5.03 -5.19
C ASP A 415 -0.82 6.25 -6.10
N THR A 416 0.16 7.13 -6.00
CA THR A 416 0.36 8.27 -6.90
C THR A 416 1.83 8.40 -7.27
N LEU A 417 2.09 8.98 -8.45
CA LEU A 417 3.43 9.23 -8.95
C LEU A 417 3.60 10.71 -9.32
N SER A 418 4.49 11.41 -8.62
CA SER A 418 4.87 12.79 -8.94
C SER A 418 6.12 12.85 -9.80
N ILE A 419 6.16 13.79 -10.75
CA ILE A 419 7.33 14.09 -11.59
C ILE A 419 8.06 15.28 -11.00
N LEU A 420 9.33 15.11 -10.59
CA LEU A 420 10.13 16.18 -10.02
C LEU A 420 10.80 17.04 -11.10
N LYS A 421 11.17 18.27 -10.76
CA LYS A 421 11.89 19.21 -11.64
C LYS A 421 13.34 18.84 -11.96
N THR A 422 13.81 17.72 -11.41
CA THR A 422 15.02 17.02 -11.88
C THR A 422 14.82 16.44 -13.28
N VAL A 423 13.57 16.13 -13.67
CA VAL A 423 13.16 15.88 -15.06
C VAL A 423 12.99 17.23 -15.75
N LYS A 424 13.61 17.43 -16.91
CA LYS A 424 13.48 18.68 -17.67
C LYS A 424 12.06 18.82 -18.23
N GLU A 425 11.61 20.06 -18.40
CA GLU A 425 10.26 20.36 -18.91
C GLU A 425 9.98 19.67 -20.26
N ASP A 426 10.95 19.65 -21.17
CA ASP A 426 10.84 18.99 -22.48
C ASP A 426 10.78 17.46 -22.41
N GLN A 427 11.13 16.88 -21.26
CA GLN A 427 11.08 15.44 -20.99
C GLN A 427 9.78 15.00 -20.30
N VAL A 428 9.04 15.93 -19.67
CA VAL A 428 7.77 15.62 -18.99
C VAL A 428 6.77 14.90 -19.92
N PRO A 429 6.58 15.31 -21.19
CA PRO A 429 5.73 14.57 -22.13
C PRO A 429 6.13 13.11 -22.35
N GLN A 430 7.44 12.80 -22.34
CA GLN A 430 7.93 11.44 -22.49
C GLN A 430 7.66 10.58 -21.25
N VAL A 431 7.82 11.16 -20.05
CA VAL A 431 7.47 10.49 -18.80
C VAL A 431 5.97 10.21 -18.73
N LEU A 432 5.13 11.17 -19.12
CA LEU A 432 3.67 10.96 -19.19
C LEU A 432 3.30 9.87 -20.21
N ASN A 433 3.95 9.83 -21.36
CA ASN A 433 3.75 8.76 -22.34
C ASN A 433 4.20 7.39 -21.82
N TRP A 434 5.29 7.34 -21.05
CA TRP A 434 5.74 6.11 -20.38
C TRP A 434 4.69 5.61 -19.38
N ILE A 435 4.18 6.48 -18.51
CA ILE A 435 3.07 6.17 -17.60
C ILE A 435 1.84 5.67 -18.37
N ASN A 436 1.48 6.38 -19.43
CA ASN A 436 0.33 6.03 -20.26
C ASN A 436 0.42 4.66 -20.92
N THR A 437 1.61 4.31 -21.39
CA THR A 437 1.85 3.03 -22.04
C THR A 437 1.50 1.88 -21.09
N MET A 438 1.77 2.04 -19.79
CA MET A 438 1.45 1.05 -18.76
C MET A 438 -0.04 0.97 -18.39
N PHE A 439 -0.88 1.88 -18.90
CA PHE A 439 -2.35 1.81 -18.78
C PHE A 439 -3.03 1.17 -20.00
N THR A 440 -2.27 0.76 -21.02
CA THR A 440 -2.83 0.15 -22.24
C THR A 440 -3.13 -1.34 -22.04
N ALA A 441 -4.15 -1.84 -22.72
CA ALA A 441 -4.44 -3.27 -22.77
C ALA A 441 -3.26 -4.09 -23.35
N GLU A 442 -2.47 -3.50 -24.25
CA GLU A 442 -1.29 -4.12 -24.83
C GLU A 442 -0.19 -4.35 -23.77
N TRP A 443 0.06 -3.36 -22.90
CA TRP A 443 0.98 -3.56 -21.77
C TRP A 443 0.47 -4.63 -20.81
N ASP A 444 -0.82 -4.57 -20.50
CA ASP A 444 -1.47 -5.55 -19.63
C ASP A 444 -1.32 -6.98 -20.15
N GLU A 445 -1.35 -7.18 -21.46
CA GLU A 445 -1.07 -8.48 -22.07
C GLU A 445 0.43 -8.83 -22.01
N ILE A 446 1.31 -7.92 -22.44
CA ILE A 446 2.75 -8.14 -22.56
C ILE A 446 3.39 -8.44 -21.21
N LYS A 447 2.96 -7.76 -20.15
CA LYS A 447 3.54 -7.98 -18.82
C LYS A 447 3.31 -9.41 -18.33
N PHE A 448 2.23 -10.09 -18.73
CA PHE A 448 1.98 -11.48 -18.33
C PHE A 448 2.50 -12.51 -19.32
N TRP A 449 2.46 -12.23 -20.62
CA TRP A 449 2.68 -13.24 -21.65
C TRP A 449 3.91 -13.01 -22.53
N GLY A 450 4.52 -11.82 -22.45
CA GLY A 450 5.57 -11.36 -23.36
C GLY A 450 4.99 -10.94 -24.72
N THR A 451 5.88 -10.51 -25.62
CA THR A 451 5.46 -10.14 -26.98
C THR A 451 5.17 -11.37 -27.84
N LYS A 452 4.39 -11.20 -28.91
CA LYS A 452 4.12 -12.30 -29.86
C LYS A 452 5.40 -12.82 -30.51
N GLU A 453 6.35 -11.93 -30.79
CA GLU A 453 7.64 -12.24 -31.41
C GLU A 453 8.54 -13.07 -30.49
N ALA A 454 8.43 -12.88 -29.17
CA ALA A 454 9.13 -13.72 -28.20
C ALA A 454 8.62 -15.18 -28.22
N GLY A 455 7.40 -15.40 -28.71
CA GLY A 455 6.88 -16.73 -29.00
C GLY A 455 6.77 -17.64 -27.77
N LEU A 456 6.61 -17.08 -26.57
CA LEU A 456 6.67 -17.80 -25.29
C LEU A 456 5.46 -18.73 -25.04
N TYR A 457 4.32 -18.41 -25.65
CA TYR A 457 3.07 -19.13 -25.44
C TYR A 457 2.41 -19.55 -26.75
N GLU A 458 1.43 -20.44 -26.64
CA GLU A 458 0.46 -20.77 -27.69
C GLU A 458 -0.95 -20.39 -27.22
N GLU A 459 -1.77 -19.88 -28.13
CA GLU A 459 -3.20 -19.66 -27.91
C GLU A 459 -3.95 -20.95 -28.25
N LEU A 460 -4.82 -21.39 -27.34
CA LEU A 460 -5.63 -22.59 -27.50
C LEU A 460 -7.01 -22.23 -28.09
N PRO A 461 -7.71 -23.19 -28.73
CA PRO A 461 -8.99 -22.92 -29.39
C PRO A 461 -10.11 -22.37 -28.49
N ASP A 462 -10.00 -22.56 -27.18
CA ASP A 462 -10.97 -22.09 -26.17
C ASP A 462 -10.66 -20.67 -25.63
N GLY A 463 -9.65 -20.01 -26.22
CA GLY A 463 -9.19 -18.68 -25.83
C GLY A 463 -8.20 -18.67 -24.66
N THR A 464 -7.85 -19.84 -24.11
CA THR A 464 -6.81 -19.96 -23.08
C THR A 464 -5.41 -19.96 -23.69
N ARG A 465 -4.38 -19.82 -22.86
CA ARG A 465 -2.97 -19.79 -23.27
C ARG A 465 -2.12 -20.72 -22.44
N LYS A 466 -1.11 -21.29 -23.10
CA LYS A 466 -0.13 -22.19 -22.48
C LYS A 466 1.28 -21.74 -22.80
N PHE A 467 2.16 -21.68 -21.81
CA PHE A 467 3.58 -21.44 -22.05
C PHE A 467 4.22 -22.68 -22.67
N LYS A 468 5.07 -22.45 -23.68
CA LYS A 468 5.80 -23.53 -24.37
C LYS A 468 6.89 -24.12 -23.49
N ASP A 469 7.53 -23.28 -22.67
CA ASP A 469 8.48 -23.74 -21.66
C ASP A 469 7.74 -24.36 -20.47
N ALA A 470 8.08 -25.61 -20.15
CA ALA A 470 7.39 -26.39 -19.13
C ALA A 470 7.63 -25.84 -17.71
N SER A 471 8.81 -25.27 -17.43
CA SER A 471 9.09 -24.69 -16.12
C SER A 471 8.35 -23.36 -15.96
N LEU A 472 8.27 -22.56 -17.01
CA LEU A 472 7.51 -21.31 -17.03
C LEU A 472 6.01 -21.57 -16.87
N GLN A 473 5.47 -22.59 -17.54
CA GLN A 473 4.09 -23.05 -17.36
C GLN A 473 3.81 -23.43 -15.91
N LYS A 474 4.67 -24.26 -15.32
CA LYS A 474 4.53 -24.70 -13.93
C LYS A 474 4.58 -23.52 -12.95
N PHE A 475 5.53 -22.61 -13.17
CA PHE A 475 5.75 -21.46 -12.31
C PHE A 475 4.63 -20.42 -12.42
N LEU A 476 4.28 -19.97 -13.63
CA LEU A 476 3.35 -18.84 -13.85
C LEU A 476 1.88 -19.23 -13.85
N ILE A 477 1.54 -20.47 -14.21
CA ILE A 477 0.14 -20.91 -14.36
C ILE A 477 -0.23 -21.98 -13.33
N ASP A 478 0.61 -23.00 -13.15
CA ASP A 478 0.25 -24.13 -12.27
C ASP A 478 0.48 -23.81 -10.78
N GLY A 479 1.24 -22.74 -10.48
CA GLY A 479 1.51 -22.25 -9.12
C GLY A 479 2.69 -22.95 -8.42
N ASP A 480 3.52 -23.68 -9.16
CA ASP A 480 4.71 -24.34 -8.63
C ASP A 480 5.89 -23.36 -8.55
N MET A 481 5.95 -22.62 -7.44
CA MET A 481 7.02 -21.65 -7.17
C MET A 481 8.42 -22.26 -7.09
N ALA A 482 8.55 -23.59 -6.98
CA ALA A 482 9.83 -24.30 -6.96
C ALA A 482 10.31 -24.70 -8.37
N ALA A 483 9.46 -24.57 -9.40
CA ALA A 483 9.80 -24.94 -10.77
C ALA A 483 10.88 -24.03 -11.39
N MET A 484 11.05 -22.81 -10.89
CA MET A 484 11.96 -21.80 -11.44
C MET A 484 12.29 -20.70 -10.42
N ASP A 485 13.48 -20.11 -10.49
CA ASP A 485 13.77 -18.83 -9.83
C ASP A 485 13.11 -17.69 -10.62
N TRP A 486 12.40 -16.78 -9.96
CA TRP A 486 11.68 -15.71 -10.63
C TRP A 486 12.57 -14.85 -11.57
N LYS A 487 13.89 -14.78 -11.31
CA LYS A 487 14.85 -14.06 -12.18
C LYS A 487 14.96 -14.68 -13.57
N ASP A 488 14.64 -15.96 -13.69
CA ASP A 488 14.65 -16.71 -14.95
C ASP A 488 13.29 -16.64 -15.69
N ALA A 489 12.25 -16.08 -15.06
CA ALA A 489 10.89 -15.98 -15.60
C ALA A 489 10.70 -14.86 -16.64
N LYS A 490 11.77 -14.48 -17.33
CA LYS A 490 11.77 -13.55 -18.49
C LYS A 490 11.18 -12.15 -18.23
N GLY A 491 11.15 -11.72 -16.97
CA GLY A 491 10.56 -10.45 -16.57
C GLY A 491 9.03 -10.44 -16.60
N LEU A 492 8.38 -11.60 -16.78
CA LEU A 492 6.93 -11.70 -16.76
C LEU A 492 6.39 -11.49 -15.34
N ASN A 493 5.26 -10.80 -15.25
CA ASN A 493 4.54 -10.58 -14.00
C ASN A 493 3.86 -11.88 -13.56
N PHE A 494 3.84 -12.14 -12.26
CA PHE A 494 3.21 -13.32 -11.67
C PHE A 494 2.55 -12.97 -10.34
N ASN A 495 1.57 -13.79 -9.97
CA ASN A 495 0.59 -13.44 -8.96
C ASN A 495 1.17 -13.11 -7.58
N SER A 496 0.65 -12.02 -7.01
CA SER A 496 0.53 -11.74 -5.58
C SER A 496 1.81 -11.84 -4.75
N ILE A 497 2.80 -11.01 -5.09
CA ILE A 497 3.74 -10.57 -4.06
C ILE A 497 3.61 -9.05 -3.93
N PRO A 498 2.94 -8.55 -2.87
CA PRO A 498 2.95 -7.13 -2.58
C PRO A 498 4.36 -6.73 -2.24
N TYR A 499 4.96 -5.85 -3.05
CA TYR A 499 6.00 -4.91 -2.66
C TYR A 499 7.21 -5.45 -1.84
N SER A 500 7.52 -6.74 -1.85
CA SER A 500 8.76 -7.28 -1.28
C SER A 500 9.86 -7.35 -2.34
N GLY A 501 10.28 -6.16 -2.78
CA GLY A 501 11.65 -5.85 -3.20
C GLY A 501 12.35 -6.74 -4.24
N GLY A 502 11.64 -7.44 -5.12
CA GLY A 502 12.33 -8.32 -6.09
C GLY A 502 11.46 -8.96 -7.15
N THR A 503 10.40 -8.32 -7.65
CA THR A 503 9.60 -8.88 -8.77
C THR A 503 9.63 -7.96 -9.98
N PRO A 504 9.48 -8.48 -11.22
CA PRO A 504 9.53 -7.65 -12.42
C PRO A 504 8.52 -6.49 -12.44
N GLY A 505 7.34 -6.70 -11.85
CA GLY A 505 6.31 -5.66 -11.69
C GLY A 505 6.74 -4.47 -10.82
N PHE A 506 7.78 -4.64 -9.99
CA PHE A 506 8.28 -3.59 -9.11
C PHE A 506 8.98 -2.44 -9.86
N TRP A 507 9.59 -2.72 -11.02
CA TRP A 507 10.38 -1.73 -11.76
C TRP A 507 9.56 -0.87 -12.74
N TYR A 508 8.37 -1.33 -13.15
CA TYR A 508 7.54 -0.67 -14.15
C TYR A 508 6.02 -0.82 -13.85
N GLY A 509 5.64 -0.73 -12.57
CA GLY A 509 4.31 -1.12 -12.06
C GLY A 509 3.24 -0.04 -11.98
N VAL A 510 3.20 0.92 -12.91
CA VAL A 510 2.17 1.98 -12.89
C VAL A 510 0.91 1.46 -13.60
N GLU A 511 0.13 0.64 -12.90
CA GLU A 511 -1.04 -0.05 -13.45
C GLU A 511 -2.37 0.46 -12.88
N LYS A 512 -3.45 0.29 -13.66
CA LYS A 512 -4.81 0.68 -13.24
C LYS A 512 -5.23 -0.06 -11.99
N TRP A 513 -5.21 -1.39 -12.00
CA TRP A 513 -5.76 -2.19 -10.91
C TRP A 513 -4.68 -2.72 -9.97
N ALA A 514 -5.02 -2.77 -8.68
CA ALA A 514 -4.22 -3.40 -7.66
C ALA A 514 -4.07 -4.91 -7.85
N ASP A 515 -3.07 -5.47 -7.17
CA ASP A 515 -2.79 -6.90 -7.11
C ASP A 515 -2.57 -7.55 -8.49
N SER A 516 -2.05 -6.79 -9.45
CA SER A 516 -1.86 -7.22 -10.84
C SER A 516 -3.17 -7.74 -11.47
N ALA A 517 -4.32 -7.18 -11.09
CA ALA A 517 -5.61 -7.62 -11.61
C ALA A 517 -5.76 -7.23 -13.08
N SER A 518 -5.97 -8.22 -13.94
CA SER A 518 -6.18 -8.01 -15.37
C SER A 518 -6.90 -9.21 -15.98
N VAL A 519 -7.62 -8.98 -17.08
CA VAL A 519 -8.18 -10.07 -17.89
C VAL A 519 -7.10 -10.95 -18.52
N PHE A 520 -5.89 -10.42 -18.69
CA PHE A 520 -4.73 -11.17 -19.18
C PHE A 520 -3.95 -11.86 -18.08
N ASN A 521 -4.32 -11.69 -16.81
CA ASN A 521 -3.69 -12.45 -15.74
C ASN A 521 -3.80 -13.96 -16.04
N PRO A 522 -2.73 -14.76 -15.94
CA PRO A 522 -2.75 -16.16 -16.36
C PRO A 522 -3.83 -17.01 -15.66
N LEU A 523 -4.20 -16.68 -14.41
CA LEU A 523 -5.27 -17.38 -13.72
C LEU A 523 -6.65 -17.00 -14.25
N ILE A 524 -6.86 -15.74 -14.62
CA ILE A 524 -8.14 -15.27 -15.18
C ILE A 524 -8.30 -15.78 -16.61
N LEU A 525 -7.31 -15.53 -17.47
CA LEU A 525 -7.38 -15.89 -18.89
C LEU A 525 -7.57 -17.40 -19.08
N ASN A 526 -6.90 -18.22 -18.26
CA ASN A 526 -7.03 -19.67 -18.33
C ASN A 526 -8.20 -20.24 -17.52
N LYS A 527 -9.04 -19.39 -16.90
CA LYS A 527 -10.18 -19.81 -16.05
C LYS A 527 -9.74 -20.76 -14.93
N LEU A 528 -8.58 -20.47 -14.35
CA LEU A 528 -7.92 -21.26 -13.30
C LEU A 528 -8.01 -20.57 -11.94
N THR A 529 -9.07 -19.81 -11.67
CA THR A 529 -9.31 -19.29 -10.32
C THR A 529 -9.40 -20.46 -9.34
N ARG A 530 -8.37 -20.60 -8.51
CA ARG A 530 -8.21 -21.69 -7.54
C ARG A 530 -8.16 -21.09 -6.14
N PHE A 531 -8.91 -21.70 -5.24
CA PHE A 531 -8.78 -21.53 -3.81
C PHE A 531 -8.03 -22.75 -3.32
N ASP A 532 -6.72 -22.72 -3.46
CA ASP A 532 -5.79 -23.82 -3.20
C ASP A 532 -4.82 -23.52 -2.04
N THR A 533 -4.82 -22.28 -1.55
CA THR A 533 -4.05 -21.86 -0.39
C THR A 533 -4.96 -21.24 0.67
N LEU A 534 -4.47 -21.16 1.91
CA LEU A 534 -5.23 -20.55 3.01
C LEU A 534 -5.45 -19.07 2.72
N ALA A 535 -4.44 -18.30 2.31
CA ALA A 535 -4.59 -16.86 2.07
C ALA A 535 -5.69 -16.52 1.05
N LYS A 536 -5.88 -17.36 0.02
CA LYS A 536 -6.94 -17.15 -0.98
C LYS A 536 -8.33 -17.53 -0.44
N ALA A 537 -8.40 -18.62 0.33
CA ALA A 537 -9.67 -19.21 0.74
C ALA A 537 -10.31 -18.54 1.96
N ILE A 538 -9.54 -17.79 2.77
CA ILE A 538 -10.03 -17.14 4.00
C ILE A 538 -10.91 -15.90 3.74
N LYS A 539 -11.11 -15.52 2.48
CA LYS A 539 -12.03 -14.45 2.10
C LYS A 539 -13.45 -14.78 2.56
N ILE A 540 -14.16 -13.77 3.06
CA ILE A 540 -15.58 -13.90 3.41
C ILE A 540 -16.40 -13.96 2.11
N PRO A 541 -17.26 -14.98 1.92
CA PRO A 541 -18.12 -15.07 0.74
C PRO A 541 -19.03 -13.83 0.59
N VAL A 542 -19.26 -13.36 -0.64
CA VAL A 542 -20.15 -12.21 -0.92
C VAL A 542 -21.62 -12.45 -0.54
N THR A 543 -21.99 -13.71 -0.34
CA THR A 543 -23.31 -14.16 0.14
C THR A 543 -23.41 -14.19 1.67
N SER A 544 -22.29 -14.09 2.38
CA SER A 544 -22.23 -14.17 3.83
C SER A 544 -23.03 -13.05 4.50
N PRO A 545 -23.69 -13.29 5.65
CA PRO A 545 -24.33 -12.22 6.43
C PRO A 545 -23.31 -11.15 6.89
N TRP A 546 -22.03 -11.49 7.00
CA TRP A 546 -20.99 -10.58 7.49
C TRP A 546 -20.64 -9.45 6.53
N VAL A 547 -20.98 -9.55 5.25
CA VAL A 547 -20.77 -8.49 4.24
C VAL A 547 -22.03 -7.66 3.99
N LYS A 548 -23.11 -7.89 4.75
CA LYS A 548 -24.41 -7.20 4.58
C LYS A 548 -24.63 -6.13 5.62
N GLY A 549 -25.47 -5.15 5.32
CA GLY A 549 -25.87 -4.09 6.24
C GLY A 549 -24.68 -3.24 6.71
N LEU A 550 -23.80 -2.90 5.77
CA LEU A 550 -22.73 -1.92 5.94
C LEU A 550 -23.30 -0.54 5.60
N VAL A 551 -23.05 0.46 6.43
CA VAL A 551 -23.48 1.84 6.19
C VAL A 551 -22.60 2.45 5.10
N PRO A 552 -23.15 2.88 3.95
CA PRO A 552 -22.37 3.57 2.92
C PRO A 552 -21.88 4.92 3.44
N VAL A 553 -20.58 5.19 3.33
CA VAL A 553 -19.95 6.43 3.81
C VAL A 553 -18.93 6.96 2.79
N PRO A 554 -18.59 8.26 2.83
CA PRO A 554 -17.50 8.82 2.04
C PRO A 554 -16.15 8.20 2.46
N ASN A 555 -15.04 8.66 1.87
CA ASN A 555 -13.74 8.41 2.47
C ASN A 555 -13.69 9.08 3.86
N VAL A 556 -13.55 8.27 4.91
CA VAL A 556 -13.79 8.69 6.30
C VAL A 556 -12.52 8.97 7.07
N GLN A 557 -11.35 8.59 6.56
CA GLN A 557 -10.10 8.62 7.31
C GLN A 557 -9.43 9.98 7.25
N SER A 558 -8.72 10.40 8.31
CA SER A 558 -8.00 11.69 8.28
C SER A 558 -6.89 11.80 7.22
N TRP A 559 -6.41 10.67 6.69
CA TRP A 559 -5.43 10.65 5.60
C TRP A 559 -6.08 10.64 4.20
N SER A 560 -7.41 10.59 4.12
CA SER A 560 -8.11 10.61 2.84
C SER A 560 -7.83 11.91 2.08
N ALA A 561 -7.78 11.80 0.77
CA ALA A 561 -7.40 12.86 -0.16
C ALA A 561 -8.23 14.14 0.03
N GLU A 562 -9.51 13.99 0.35
CA GLU A 562 -10.48 15.05 0.59
C GLU A 562 -10.07 16.01 1.72
N TYR A 563 -9.26 15.54 2.67
CA TYR A 563 -8.81 16.33 3.84
C TYR A 563 -7.37 16.83 3.72
N ALA A 564 -6.64 16.44 2.68
CA ALA A 564 -5.20 16.70 2.58
C ALA A 564 -4.82 18.19 2.44
N ASN A 565 -5.77 19.02 2.01
CA ASN A 565 -5.60 20.47 1.89
C ASN A 565 -5.87 21.23 3.20
N ILE A 566 -6.26 20.54 4.28
CA ILE A 566 -6.43 21.16 5.61
C ILE A 566 -5.05 21.33 6.27
N PRO A 567 -4.62 22.56 6.61
CA PRO A 567 -3.29 22.79 7.20
C PRO A 567 -3.03 21.98 8.47
N GLU A 568 -4.05 21.82 9.32
CA GLU A 568 -3.96 21.04 10.54
C GLU A 568 -3.77 19.53 10.27
N VAL A 569 -4.31 18.99 9.18
CA VAL A 569 -4.09 17.59 8.75
C VAL A 569 -2.67 17.40 8.24
N GLN A 570 -2.13 18.36 7.48
CA GLN A 570 -0.73 18.32 7.06
C GLN A 570 0.22 18.38 8.27
N LYS A 571 -0.10 19.23 9.25
CA LYS A 571 0.63 19.30 10.52
C LYS A 571 0.52 18.00 11.32
N LEU A 572 -0.67 17.38 11.37
CA LEU A 572 -0.90 16.10 12.03
C LEU A 572 0.09 15.05 11.51
N TRP A 573 0.17 14.86 10.19
CA TRP A 573 1.02 13.82 9.60
C TRP A 573 2.50 14.14 9.71
N SER A 574 2.91 15.39 9.47
CA SER A 574 4.32 15.81 9.57
C SER A 574 4.88 15.81 10.99
N THR A 575 4.02 15.75 12.01
CA THR A 575 4.43 15.73 13.42
C THR A 575 4.06 14.44 14.14
N ARG A 576 3.72 13.36 13.41
CA ARG A 576 3.21 12.10 13.95
C ARG A 576 3.95 11.58 15.18
N ALA A 577 5.28 11.46 15.09
CA ALA A 577 6.10 10.97 16.18
C ALA A 577 5.98 11.81 17.48
N THR A 578 5.67 13.09 17.37
CA THR A 578 5.58 14.00 18.53
C THR A 578 4.27 13.85 19.32
N TRP A 579 3.19 13.39 18.68
CA TRP A 579 1.90 13.15 19.35
C TRP A 579 1.60 11.67 19.57
N ASP A 580 2.04 10.76 18.71
CA ASP A 580 1.73 9.32 18.79
C ASP A 580 2.59 8.60 19.86
N ASN A 581 3.90 8.88 19.90
CA ASN A 581 4.82 8.24 20.85
C ASN A 581 4.42 8.43 22.33
N PRO A 582 3.96 9.62 22.78
CA PRO A 582 3.40 9.79 24.12
C PRO A 582 2.28 8.80 24.46
N PHE A 583 1.40 8.46 23.52
CA PHE A 583 0.35 7.45 23.75
C PHE A 583 0.94 6.04 23.84
N LYS A 584 1.95 5.71 23.03
CA LYS A 584 2.66 4.43 23.15
C LYS A 584 3.29 4.25 24.54
N ILE A 585 3.86 5.33 25.10
CA ILE A 585 4.46 5.32 26.45
C ILE A 585 3.42 4.97 27.54
N THR A 586 2.14 5.24 27.33
CA THR A 586 1.09 4.88 28.31
C THR A 586 1.03 3.38 28.57
N LEU A 587 1.34 2.55 27.56
CA LEU A 587 1.35 1.08 27.67
C LEU A 587 2.44 0.55 28.61
N THR A 588 3.43 1.38 28.98
CA THR A 588 4.49 1.06 29.95
C THR A 588 4.10 1.33 31.40
N ALA A 589 2.91 1.87 31.67
CA ALA A 589 2.46 2.20 33.02
C ALA A 589 2.39 0.95 33.90
N LYS A 590 2.78 1.06 35.18
CA LYS A 590 2.82 -0.07 36.11
C LYS A 590 1.47 -0.38 36.74
N ASN A 591 0.55 0.58 36.71
CA ASN A 591 -0.79 0.47 37.28
C ASN A 591 -1.73 1.49 36.61
N GLU A 592 -3.01 1.40 36.95
CA GLU A 592 -4.07 2.24 36.38
C GLU A 592 -3.90 3.73 36.67
N GLU A 593 -3.41 4.10 37.86
CA GLU A 593 -3.17 5.50 38.22
C GLU A 593 -2.09 6.12 37.33
N GLU A 594 -0.97 5.42 37.17
CA GLU A 594 0.12 5.85 36.29
C GLU A 594 -0.33 5.90 34.82
N PHE A 595 -1.13 4.91 34.38
CA PHE A 595 -1.70 4.88 33.03
C PHE A 595 -2.53 6.13 32.76
N ASN A 596 -3.49 6.44 33.63
CA ASN A 596 -4.37 7.59 33.48
C ASN A 596 -3.58 8.90 33.43
N LYS A 597 -2.61 9.06 34.33
CA LYS A 597 -1.72 10.24 34.34
C LYS A 597 -0.93 10.39 33.03
N LYS A 598 -0.35 9.29 32.52
CA LYS A 598 0.39 9.31 31.25
C LYS A 598 -0.53 9.59 30.06
N TRP A 599 -1.74 9.02 30.04
CA TRP A 599 -2.71 9.25 28.97
C TRP A 599 -3.16 10.70 28.92
N ASP A 600 -3.51 11.28 30.07
CA ASP A 600 -3.99 12.67 30.14
C ASP A 600 -2.86 13.66 29.76
N ALA A 601 -1.60 13.32 30.10
CA ALA A 601 -0.43 14.05 29.63
C ALA A 601 -0.23 13.93 28.10
N ALA A 602 -0.45 12.73 27.52
CA ALA A 602 -0.38 12.50 26.08
C ALA A 602 -1.47 13.29 25.33
N VAL A 603 -2.72 13.28 25.82
CA VAL A 603 -3.82 14.11 25.28
C VAL A 603 -3.47 15.59 25.36
N SER A 604 -2.95 16.04 26.50
CA SER A 604 -2.53 17.44 26.68
C SER A 604 -1.40 17.83 25.73
N ASN A 605 -0.46 16.92 25.46
CA ASN A 605 0.60 17.12 24.48
C ASN A 605 0.03 17.18 23.06
N PHE A 606 -0.85 16.26 22.69
CA PHE A 606 -1.47 16.23 21.37
C PHE A 606 -2.19 17.55 21.04
N ARG A 607 -3.01 18.05 21.97
CA ARG A 607 -3.71 19.35 21.84
C ARG A 607 -2.78 20.57 21.79
N LYS A 608 -1.53 20.45 22.24
CA LYS A 608 -0.51 21.51 22.09
C LYS A 608 0.18 21.45 20.73
N VAL A 609 0.40 20.24 20.21
CA VAL A 609 1.06 20.02 18.92
C VAL A 609 0.10 20.38 17.79
N ILE A 610 -1.14 19.90 17.85
CA ILE A 610 -2.17 20.04 16.80
C ILE A 610 -3.39 20.77 17.37
N ASP A 611 -3.91 21.75 16.62
CA ASP A 611 -5.24 22.29 16.86
C ASP A 611 -6.29 21.30 16.35
N VAL A 612 -6.48 20.23 17.12
CA VAL A 612 -7.30 19.08 16.72
C VAL A 612 -8.78 19.45 16.61
N ASP A 613 -9.27 20.39 17.41
CA ASP A 613 -10.68 20.77 17.36
C ASP A 613 -10.99 21.49 16.04
N LYS A 614 -10.13 22.45 15.64
CA LYS A 614 -10.21 23.10 14.34
C LYS A 614 -10.06 22.11 13.18
N MET A 615 -9.12 21.17 13.29
CA MET A 615 -8.92 20.12 12.30
C MET A 615 -10.20 19.31 12.07
N LEU A 616 -10.80 18.80 13.15
CA LEU A 616 -12.02 17.99 13.09
C LEU A 616 -13.22 18.80 12.59
N GLU A 617 -13.31 20.09 12.93
CA GLU A 617 -14.35 20.99 12.41
C GLU A 617 -14.25 21.12 10.88
N GLU A 618 -13.06 21.41 10.34
CA GLU A 618 -12.86 21.54 8.90
C GLU A 618 -13.06 20.22 8.16
N GLN A 619 -12.56 19.10 8.71
CA GLN A 619 -12.82 17.79 8.12
C GLN A 619 -14.31 17.47 8.12
N THR A 620 -15.04 17.80 9.20
CA THR A 620 -16.50 17.61 9.29
C THR A 620 -17.23 18.42 8.22
N ARG A 621 -16.83 19.67 8.02
CA ARG A 621 -17.40 20.56 6.99
C ARG A 621 -17.27 19.96 5.58
N ILE A 622 -16.18 19.26 5.30
CA ILE A 622 -15.96 18.54 4.02
C ILE A 622 -16.73 17.22 3.97
N ALA A 623 -16.69 16.44 5.06
CA ALA A 623 -17.27 15.10 5.12
C ALA A 623 -18.80 15.09 5.00
N LEU A 624 -19.48 16.08 5.60
CA LEU A 624 -20.95 16.11 5.69
C LEU A 624 -21.67 16.11 4.33
N PRO A 625 -21.36 17.02 3.38
CA PRO A 625 -21.97 16.98 2.05
C PRO A 625 -21.66 15.68 1.29
N LEU A 626 -20.46 15.10 1.50
CA LEU A 626 -20.07 13.84 0.87
C LEU A 626 -20.87 12.66 1.45
N LEU A 627 -21.12 12.67 2.76
CA LEU A 627 -21.99 11.71 3.44
C LEU A 627 -23.42 11.79 2.90
N GLU A 628 -23.99 12.98 2.80
CA GLU A 628 -25.35 13.18 2.26
C GLU A 628 -25.45 12.68 0.81
N LYS A 629 -24.44 12.98 -0.02
CA LYS A 629 -24.35 12.46 -1.38
C LYS A 629 -24.30 10.94 -1.42
N ARG A 630 -23.52 10.31 -0.53
CA ARG A 630 -23.37 8.85 -0.48
C ARG A 630 -24.64 8.16 0.00
N GLU A 631 -25.29 8.71 1.03
CA GLU A 631 -26.59 8.24 1.52
C GLU A 631 -27.65 8.29 0.41
N ALA A 632 -27.67 9.37 -0.37
CA ALA A 632 -28.61 9.53 -1.49
C ALA A 632 -28.37 8.54 -2.65
N GLN A 633 -27.13 8.13 -2.91
CA GLN A 633 -26.80 7.14 -3.96
C GLN A 633 -27.27 5.72 -3.62
N THR A 634 -27.56 5.44 -2.35
CA THR A 634 -27.88 4.09 -1.86
C THR A 634 -29.35 3.89 -1.51
N LYS A 635 -30.16 4.94 -1.61
CA LYS A 635 -31.63 4.92 -1.57
C LYS A 635 -32.18 4.78 -2.98
#